data_AF-A0A3R7BHT4-F1
#
_entry.id   AF-A0A3R7BHT4-F1
#
_cell.length_a   1.000
_cell.length_b   1.000
_cell.length_c   1.000
_cell.angle_alpha   90.00
_cell.angle_beta   90.00
_cell.angle_gamma   90.00
#
_symmetry.space_group_name_H-M   'P 1'
#
loop_
_entity.id
_entity.type
_entity.pdbx_description
1 polymer ?
#
loop_
_entity_poly.entity_id
_entity_poly.type
_entity_poly.pdbx_seq_one_letter_code
_entity_poly.pdbx_strand_id
1 'polypeptide(L)'
;MRKLIVGVDPGVTVGLAILSLDGKPISVRSRREWSISEIVKVISELGEPTIISSDVSPPSGMLEHLSHKLNAVLFAPPISMGADEKRQIAREYADLYGLRLENNHEADALAAAVKAYKHYEKKFKHIDAYVRRTSLKVSVDDVKDLVVRGYSMKRAIQHLQGIDKYRPPPVTRRYTSKEEQLKSLVEELQRRLTKERERVKHLQRTNLKLKTRIKTLEKEILTLKEMIREIRNKQKIEVRREREYALLRDELEKTRAKAKKYFMKLEEYKHRLNDMQRLRDLESRGRLTLLKPIESFTDRGLQKAFKIYGIKAGDSVLLLDPSGGGAATAEELARRGVKVVVTKGRMSHNALEIFEKYMIPTINYENLKVEWIEGLPYADPKDLREHLRMMEKKEALAAYRQFKEMLENHRREALRDS
;
A
#
# COMPACT_ATOMS: atom_id res chain seq x y z
N MET A 1 -66.45 -11.05 -10.69
CA MET A 1 -65.20 -10.32 -11.00
C MET A 1 -64.29 -10.39 -9.78
N ARG A 2 -62.96 -10.33 -9.95
CA ARG A 2 -62.02 -10.40 -8.83
C ARG A 2 -62.13 -9.13 -7.98
N LYS A 3 -62.23 -9.28 -6.65
CA LYS A 3 -62.32 -8.16 -5.71
C LYS A 3 -60.92 -7.67 -5.32
N LEU A 4 -60.75 -6.35 -5.22
CA LEU A 4 -59.45 -5.71 -5.11
C LEU A 4 -59.30 -4.84 -3.85
N ILE A 5 -58.07 -4.79 -3.34
CA ILE A 5 -57.59 -3.82 -2.35
C ILE A 5 -56.65 -2.88 -3.10
N VAL A 6 -56.95 -1.58 -3.07
CA VAL A 6 -56.20 -0.56 -3.79
C VAL A 6 -55.53 0.38 -2.79
N GLY A 7 -54.21 0.50 -2.87
CA GLY A 7 -53.43 1.53 -2.18
C GLY A 7 -53.09 2.66 -3.13
N VAL A 8 -53.28 3.89 -2.68
CA VAL A 8 -53.02 5.09 -3.48
C VAL A 8 -52.14 6.04 -2.67
N ASP A 9 -50.99 6.42 -3.23
CA ASP A 9 -50.14 7.50 -2.72
C ASP A 9 -50.42 8.77 -3.53
N PRO A 10 -51.14 9.76 -2.97
CA PRO A 10 -51.52 10.97 -3.68
C PRO A 10 -50.37 11.98 -3.74
N GLY A 11 -50.12 12.56 -4.93
CA GLY A 11 -49.10 13.59 -5.12
C GLY A 11 -48.99 14.05 -6.57
N VAL A 12 -47.92 14.78 -6.90
CA VAL A 12 -47.58 15.11 -8.30
C VAL A 12 -47.31 13.83 -9.10
N THR A 13 -46.66 12.87 -8.47
CA THR A 13 -46.58 11.48 -8.93
C THR A 13 -47.51 10.66 -8.06
N VAL A 14 -48.47 9.99 -8.69
CA VAL A 14 -49.42 9.12 -7.99
C VAL A 14 -48.91 7.70 -8.03
N GLY A 15 -48.74 7.08 -6.86
CA GLY A 15 -48.47 5.65 -6.73
C GLY A 15 -49.78 4.87 -6.65
N LEU A 16 -49.87 3.74 -7.35
CA LEU A 16 -51.03 2.84 -7.33
C LEU A 16 -50.55 1.40 -7.11
N ALA A 17 -51.03 0.77 -6.04
CA ALA A 17 -50.81 -0.64 -5.76
C ALA A 17 -52.13 -1.38 -5.65
N ILE A 18 -52.25 -2.52 -6.33
CA ILE A 18 -53.48 -3.31 -6.38
C ILE A 18 -53.14 -4.72 -5.91
N LEU A 19 -53.84 -5.16 -4.86
CA LEU A 19 -53.77 -6.51 -4.30
C LEU A 19 -55.14 -7.19 -4.45
N SER A 20 -55.17 -8.52 -4.49
CA SER A 20 -56.42 -9.25 -4.24
C SER A 20 -56.78 -9.30 -2.76
N LEU A 21 -58.02 -9.69 -2.45
CA LEU A 21 -58.45 -9.95 -1.07
C LEU A 21 -57.65 -11.05 -0.35
N ASP A 22 -56.95 -11.92 -1.08
CA ASP A 22 -56.01 -12.91 -0.51
C ASP A 22 -54.62 -12.34 -0.22
N GLY A 23 -54.36 -11.07 -0.55
CA GLY A 23 -53.09 -10.38 -0.33
C GLY A 23 -52.11 -10.46 -1.49
N LYS A 24 -52.37 -11.28 -2.52
CA LYS A 24 -51.45 -11.36 -3.68
C LYS A 24 -51.42 -10.04 -4.47
N PRO A 25 -50.23 -9.48 -4.78
CA PRO A 25 -50.10 -8.31 -5.63
C PRO A 25 -50.47 -8.62 -7.08
N ILE A 26 -51.20 -7.70 -7.70
CA ILE A 26 -51.69 -7.80 -9.09
C ILE A 26 -50.95 -6.81 -9.97
N SER A 27 -50.83 -5.56 -9.52
CA SER A 27 -50.17 -4.50 -10.25
C SER A 27 -49.66 -3.45 -9.26
N VAL A 28 -48.45 -2.96 -9.45
CA VAL A 28 -47.88 -1.81 -8.75
C VAL A 28 -47.28 -0.91 -9.81
N ARG A 29 -47.72 0.34 -9.88
CA ARG A 29 -47.30 1.30 -10.90
C ARG A 29 -47.37 2.71 -10.34
N SER A 30 -46.65 3.61 -10.98
CA SER A 30 -46.71 5.04 -10.70
C SER A 30 -46.74 5.85 -11.99
N ARG A 31 -47.39 7.02 -11.93
CA ARG A 31 -47.42 7.95 -13.06
C ARG A 31 -47.49 9.38 -12.56
N ARG A 32 -46.74 10.26 -13.21
CA ARG A 32 -46.82 11.70 -12.99
C ARG A 32 -48.13 12.25 -13.56
N GLU A 33 -48.79 13.14 -12.83
CA GLU A 33 -50.04 13.81 -13.22
C GLU A 33 -51.16 12.82 -13.59
N TRP A 34 -51.26 11.73 -12.83
CA TRP A 34 -52.26 10.69 -13.09
C TRP A 34 -53.67 11.17 -12.72
N SER A 35 -54.55 11.25 -13.72
CA SER A 35 -55.92 11.72 -13.49
C SER A 35 -56.80 10.66 -12.78
N ILE A 36 -57.77 11.12 -11.98
CA ILE A 36 -58.73 10.24 -11.28
C ILE A 36 -59.46 9.31 -12.27
N SER A 37 -59.84 9.80 -13.46
CA SER A 37 -60.55 9.01 -14.46
C SER A 37 -59.69 7.88 -15.04
N GLU A 38 -58.40 8.12 -15.27
CA GLU A 38 -57.47 7.08 -15.73
C GLU A 38 -57.20 6.04 -14.63
N ILE A 39 -57.08 6.47 -13.37
CA ILE A 39 -56.92 5.55 -12.23
C ILE A 39 -58.14 4.63 -12.13
N VAL A 40 -59.35 5.19 -12.21
CA VAL A 40 -60.62 4.43 -12.22
C VAL A 40 -60.65 3.41 -13.36
N LYS A 41 -60.21 3.80 -14.56
CA LYS A 41 -60.14 2.90 -15.72
C LYS A 41 -59.20 1.72 -15.45
N VAL A 42 -57.99 1.99 -14.99
CA VAL A 42 -56.97 0.96 -14.71
C VAL A 42 -57.42 0.00 -13.61
N ILE A 43 -58.06 0.50 -12.55
CA ILE A 43 -58.60 -0.35 -11.48
C ILE A 43 -59.72 -1.23 -12.04
N SER A 44 -60.65 -0.65 -12.80
CA SER A 44 -61.81 -1.36 -13.35
C SER A 44 -61.43 -2.43 -14.38
N GLU A 45 -60.35 -2.23 -15.13
CA GLU A 45 -59.78 -3.25 -16.05
C GLU A 45 -59.24 -4.48 -15.31
N LEU A 46 -58.73 -4.28 -14.09
CA LEU A 46 -58.12 -5.36 -13.29
C LEU A 46 -59.12 -6.08 -12.37
N GLY A 47 -60.25 -5.45 -12.05
CA GLY A 47 -61.28 -6.02 -11.19
C GLY A 47 -62.16 -4.97 -10.52
N GLU A 48 -62.88 -5.38 -9.47
CA GLU A 48 -63.79 -4.51 -8.75
C GLU A 48 -63.18 -4.13 -7.38
N PRO A 49 -62.95 -2.84 -7.11
CA PRO A 49 -62.33 -2.41 -5.85
C PRO A 49 -63.31 -2.50 -4.68
N THR A 50 -62.92 -3.27 -3.67
CA THR A 50 -63.63 -3.36 -2.39
C THR A 50 -63.11 -2.34 -1.40
N ILE A 51 -61.78 -2.12 -1.38
CA ILE A 51 -61.10 -1.24 -0.42
C ILE A 51 -60.22 -0.27 -1.18
N ILE A 52 -60.32 1.02 -0.84
CA ILE A 52 -59.32 2.03 -1.19
C ILE A 52 -58.60 2.42 0.10
N SER A 53 -57.28 2.44 0.07
CA SER A 53 -56.46 2.58 1.28
C SER A 53 -55.47 3.72 1.15
N SER A 54 -55.34 4.46 2.26
CA SER A 54 -54.35 5.52 2.46
C SER A 54 -53.29 5.08 3.47
N ASP A 55 -52.08 5.60 3.37
CA ASP A 55 -51.02 5.47 4.37
C ASP A 55 -51.14 6.54 5.49
N VAL A 56 -51.94 7.58 5.30
CA VAL A 56 -52.12 8.70 6.23
C VAL A 56 -53.55 8.79 6.77
N SER A 57 -53.70 9.39 7.95
CA SER A 57 -54.99 9.76 8.54
C SER A 57 -54.98 11.23 8.95
N PRO A 58 -55.96 12.04 8.49
CA PRO A 58 -57.08 11.67 7.61
C PRO A 58 -56.63 11.39 6.16
N PRO A 59 -57.37 10.56 5.39
CA PRO A 59 -57.14 10.38 3.95
C PRO A 59 -57.22 11.70 3.18
N SER A 60 -56.55 11.76 2.02
CA SER A 60 -56.65 12.92 1.14
C SER A 60 -58.00 12.96 0.41
N GLY A 61 -58.44 14.16 0.01
CA GLY A 61 -59.69 14.34 -0.76
C GLY A 61 -59.71 13.59 -2.10
N MET A 62 -58.54 13.28 -2.68
CA MET A 62 -58.45 12.43 -3.88
C MET A 62 -58.93 11.00 -3.59
N LEU A 63 -58.53 10.43 -2.45
CA LEU A 63 -58.92 9.07 -2.06
C LEU A 63 -60.40 9.00 -1.68
N GLU A 64 -60.95 10.03 -1.03
CA GLU A 64 -62.39 10.14 -0.79
C GLU A 64 -63.18 10.13 -2.10
N HIS A 65 -62.75 10.95 -3.08
CA HIS A 65 -63.40 11.03 -4.39
C HIS A 65 -63.29 9.71 -5.17
N LEU A 66 -62.13 9.03 -5.12
CA LEU A 66 -61.95 7.70 -5.69
C LEU A 66 -62.86 6.66 -5.02
N SER A 67 -62.98 6.70 -3.69
CA SER A 67 -63.83 5.76 -2.92
C SER A 67 -65.30 5.90 -3.31
N HIS A 68 -65.77 7.14 -3.47
CA HIS A 68 -67.12 7.43 -3.94
C HIS A 68 -67.36 6.96 -5.38
N LYS A 69 -66.45 7.26 -6.32
CA LYS A 69 -66.58 6.87 -7.73
C LYS A 69 -66.57 5.36 -7.94
N LEU A 70 -65.75 4.65 -7.17
CA LEU A 70 -65.57 3.22 -7.28
C LEU A 70 -66.46 2.40 -6.33
N ASN A 71 -67.32 3.07 -5.55
CA ASN A 71 -68.17 2.46 -4.52
C ASN A 71 -67.41 1.50 -3.60
N ALA A 72 -66.19 1.89 -3.22
CA ALA A 72 -65.29 1.11 -2.38
C ALA A 72 -65.30 1.66 -0.94
N VAL A 73 -64.88 0.84 0.02
CA VAL A 73 -64.71 1.28 1.42
C VAL A 73 -63.36 1.97 1.57
N LEU A 74 -63.37 3.21 2.03
CA LEU A 74 -62.15 3.95 2.35
C LEU A 74 -61.55 3.45 3.67
N PHE A 75 -60.31 2.99 3.61
CA PHE A 75 -59.52 2.56 4.76
C PHE A 75 -58.40 3.55 5.02
N ALA A 76 -58.33 4.02 6.27
CA ALA A 76 -57.22 4.80 6.80
C ALA A 76 -56.68 4.11 8.05
N PRO A 77 -55.37 4.05 8.27
CA PRO A 77 -54.83 3.56 9.53
C PRO A 77 -55.22 4.52 10.66
N PRO A 78 -55.45 4.05 11.91
CA PRO A 78 -55.79 4.92 13.04
C PRO A 78 -54.74 6.00 13.35
N ILE A 79 -53.48 5.75 12.94
CA ILE A 79 -52.33 6.66 13.05
C ILE A 79 -51.60 6.59 11.72
N SER A 80 -51.22 7.74 11.16
CA SER A 80 -50.44 7.82 9.91
C SER A 80 -49.16 7.01 9.99
N MET A 81 -48.83 6.31 8.91
CA MET A 81 -47.65 5.45 8.84
C MET A 81 -46.37 6.28 8.77
N GLY A 82 -45.35 5.90 9.55
CA GLY A 82 -44.03 6.54 9.49
C GLY A 82 -43.28 6.16 8.21
N ALA A 83 -42.37 7.02 7.75
CA ALA A 83 -41.60 6.77 6.52
C ALA A 83 -40.81 5.44 6.56
N ASP A 84 -40.22 5.09 7.70
CA ASP A 84 -39.48 3.84 7.85
C ASP A 84 -40.40 2.61 7.90
N GLU A 85 -41.59 2.74 8.50
CA GLU A 85 -42.62 1.69 8.52
C GLU A 85 -43.10 1.39 7.09
N LYS A 86 -43.39 2.43 6.29
CA LYS A 86 -43.80 2.27 4.88
C LYS A 86 -42.74 1.51 4.08
N ARG A 87 -41.49 1.97 4.15
CA ARG A 87 -40.36 1.34 3.45
C ARG A 87 -40.14 -0.11 3.87
N GLN A 88 -40.24 -0.41 5.17
CA GLN A 88 -40.06 -1.78 5.66
C GLN A 88 -41.16 -2.69 5.13
N ILE A 89 -42.44 -2.30 5.27
CA ILE A 89 -43.57 -3.10 4.81
C ILE A 89 -43.49 -3.31 3.29
N ALA A 90 -43.20 -2.26 2.53
CA ALA A 90 -43.09 -2.36 1.07
C ALA A 90 -41.97 -3.30 0.64
N ARG A 91 -40.78 -3.21 1.25
CA ARG A 91 -39.65 -4.10 0.96
C ARG A 91 -39.95 -5.56 1.29
N GLU A 92 -40.41 -5.83 2.52
CA GLU A 92 -40.77 -7.19 2.95
C GLU A 92 -41.80 -7.82 2.00
N TYR A 93 -42.78 -7.04 1.55
CA TYR A 93 -43.81 -7.52 0.63
C TYR A 93 -43.30 -7.69 -0.80
N ALA A 94 -42.43 -6.79 -1.27
CA ALA A 94 -41.82 -6.87 -2.58
C ALA A 94 -40.90 -8.10 -2.68
N ASP A 95 -40.07 -8.34 -1.67
CA ASP A 95 -39.18 -9.50 -1.60
C ASP A 95 -39.96 -10.82 -1.58
N LEU A 96 -41.06 -10.88 -0.81
CA LEU A 96 -41.91 -12.07 -0.71
C LEU A 96 -42.53 -12.49 -2.05
N TYR A 97 -42.87 -11.52 -2.91
CA TYR A 97 -43.54 -11.76 -4.18
C TYR A 97 -42.63 -11.52 -5.41
N GLY A 98 -41.34 -11.25 -5.20
CA GLY A 98 -40.38 -10.96 -6.27
C GLY A 98 -40.73 -9.71 -7.08
N LEU A 99 -41.39 -8.71 -6.47
CA LEU A 99 -41.74 -7.46 -7.13
C LEU A 99 -40.54 -6.53 -7.23
N ARG A 100 -40.39 -5.84 -8.36
CA ARG A 100 -39.44 -4.73 -8.51
C ARG A 100 -40.21 -3.42 -8.40
N LEU A 101 -39.92 -2.65 -7.35
CA LEU A 101 -40.47 -1.31 -7.15
C LEU A 101 -39.54 -0.29 -7.80
N GLU A 102 -40.07 0.57 -8.66
CA GLU A 102 -39.26 1.54 -9.41
C GLU A 102 -39.00 2.82 -8.63
N ASN A 103 -39.93 3.21 -7.75
CA ASN A 103 -39.79 4.44 -6.96
C ASN A 103 -40.46 4.37 -5.58
N ASN A 104 -40.24 5.42 -4.79
CA ASN A 104 -40.78 5.54 -3.44
C ASN A 104 -42.31 5.66 -3.40
N HIS A 105 -42.94 6.20 -4.46
CA HIS A 105 -44.41 6.33 -4.53
C HIS A 105 -45.09 4.97 -4.68
N GLU A 106 -44.50 4.05 -5.45
CA GLU A 106 -44.94 2.65 -5.54
C GLU A 106 -44.78 1.92 -4.21
N ALA A 107 -43.69 2.17 -3.50
CA ALA A 107 -43.47 1.63 -2.17
C ALA A 107 -44.52 2.12 -1.17
N ASP A 108 -44.84 3.42 -1.18
CA ASP A 108 -45.83 4.01 -0.28
C ASP A 108 -47.26 3.52 -0.60
N ALA A 109 -47.62 3.45 -1.89
CA ALA A 109 -48.90 2.90 -2.32
C ALA A 109 -49.03 1.41 -1.95
N LEU A 110 -47.96 0.62 -2.12
CA LEU A 110 -47.93 -0.79 -1.71
C LEU A 110 -48.07 -0.93 -0.20
N ALA A 111 -47.37 -0.10 0.58
CA ALA A 111 -47.47 -0.10 2.03
C ALA A 111 -48.91 0.18 2.51
N ALA A 112 -49.60 1.14 1.89
CA ALA A 112 -51.01 1.45 2.16
C ALA A 112 -51.92 0.22 1.91
N ALA A 113 -51.78 -0.42 0.74
CA ALA A 113 -52.56 -1.60 0.37
C ALA A 113 -52.31 -2.78 1.31
N VAL A 114 -51.04 -3.03 1.67
CA VAL A 114 -50.65 -4.11 2.58
C VAL A 114 -51.16 -3.85 4.00
N LYS A 115 -51.14 -2.59 4.46
CA LYS A 115 -51.69 -2.21 5.76
C LYS A 115 -53.19 -2.51 5.84
N ALA A 116 -53.93 -2.18 4.78
CA ALA A 116 -55.35 -2.51 4.67
C ALA A 116 -55.57 -4.03 4.67
N TYR A 117 -54.80 -4.77 3.88
CA TYR A 117 -54.88 -6.24 3.89
C TYR A 117 -54.65 -6.83 5.29
N LYS A 118 -53.57 -6.43 5.98
CA LYS A 118 -53.26 -6.91 7.34
C LYS A 118 -54.37 -6.59 8.36
N HIS A 119 -55.10 -5.49 8.19
CA HIS A 119 -56.25 -5.17 9.04
C HIS A 119 -57.40 -6.19 8.88
N TYR A 120 -57.66 -6.62 7.64
CA TYR A 120 -58.76 -7.55 7.33
C TYR A 120 -58.34 -9.02 7.27
N GLU A 121 -57.05 -9.33 7.25
CA GLU A 121 -56.47 -10.66 7.06
C GLU A 121 -57.11 -11.73 7.96
N LYS A 122 -57.22 -11.45 9.26
CA LYS A 122 -57.83 -12.40 10.22
C LYS A 122 -59.29 -12.69 9.89
N LYS A 123 -60.05 -11.66 9.48
CA LYS A 123 -61.46 -11.80 9.09
C LYS A 123 -61.58 -12.58 7.78
N PHE A 124 -60.74 -12.27 6.79
CA PHE A 124 -60.71 -12.97 5.50
C PHE A 124 -60.37 -14.45 5.66
N LYS A 125 -59.31 -14.79 6.42
CA LYS A 125 -58.96 -16.18 6.72
C LYS A 125 -60.07 -16.95 7.44
N HIS A 126 -60.80 -16.29 8.34
CA HIS A 126 -61.94 -16.90 9.01
C HIS A 126 -63.09 -17.19 8.04
N ILE A 127 -63.38 -16.26 7.12
CA ILE A 127 -64.37 -16.47 6.04
C ILE A 127 -63.93 -17.61 5.12
N ASP A 128 -62.66 -17.63 4.70
CA ASP A 128 -62.10 -18.68 3.84
C ASP A 128 -62.28 -20.07 4.46
N ALA A 129 -61.94 -20.21 5.75
CA ALA A 129 -62.09 -21.46 6.47
C ALA A 129 -63.56 -21.88 6.62
N TYR A 130 -64.46 -20.92 6.89
CA TYR A 130 -65.88 -21.19 7.07
C TYR A 130 -66.56 -21.63 5.76
N VAL A 131 -66.31 -20.92 4.66
CA VAL A 131 -66.90 -21.23 3.35
C VAL A 131 -66.37 -22.57 2.82
N ARG A 132 -65.08 -22.87 3.00
CA ARG A 132 -64.49 -24.17 2.63
C ARG A 132 -65.08 -25.34 3.42
N ARG A 133 -65.32 -25.16 4.73
CA ARG A 133 -65.91 -26.22 5.59
C ARG A 133 -67.37 -26.51 5.27
N THR A 134 -68.11 -25.49 4.85
CA THR A 134 -69.57 -25.57 4.66
C THR A 134 -69.95 -25.89 3.21
N SER A 135 -68.98 -25.99 2.29
CA SER A 135 -69.15 -26.27 0.85
C SER A 135 -70.27 -25.44 0.18
N LEU A 136 -70.36 -24.17 0.55
CA LEU A 136 -71.38 -23.26 0.04
C LEU A 136 -71.07 -22.89 -1.42
N LYS A 137 -72.08 -22.91 -2.30
CA LYS A 137 -71.99 -22.42 -3.70
C LYS A 137 -72.00 -20.89 -3.76
N VAL A 138 -71.14 -20.24 -2.97
CA VAL A 138 -71.02 -18.78 -2.90
C VAL A 138 -69.58 -18.39 -3.14
N SER A 139 -69.36 -17.34 -3.94
CA SER A 139 -68.05 -16.75 -4.16
C SER A 139 -67.49 -16.19 -2.87
N VAL A 140 -66.31 -16.67 -2.47
CA VAL A 140 -65.62 -16.27 -1.23
C VAL A 140 -65.30 -14.78 -1.24
N ASP A 141 -64.90 -14.24 -2.39
CA ASP A 141 -64.57 -12.83 -2.57
C ASP A 141 -65.78 -11.92 -2.37
N ASP A 142 -66.98 -12.35 -2.79
CA ASP A 142 -68.21 -11.57 -2.61
C ASP A 142 -68.67 -11.56 -1.14
N VAL A 143 -68.45 -12.65 -0.40
CA VAL A 143 -68.69 -12.68 1.05
C VAL A 143 -67.74 -11.70 1.75
N LYS A 144 -66.45 -11.70 1.37
CA LYS A 144 -65.46 -10.78 1.93
C LYS A 144 -65.83 -9.31 1.63
N ASP A 145 -66.28 -8.99 0.43
CA ASP A 145 -66.73 -7.65 0.04
C ASP A 145 -67.87 -7.14 0.93
N LEU A 146 -68.92 -7.94 1.11
CA LEU A 146 -70.05 -7.58 1.98
C LEU A 146 -69.63 -7.40 3.43
N VAL A 147 -68.73 -8.24 3.94
CA VAL A 147 -68.22 -8.11 5.31
C VAL A 147 -67.43 -6.81 5.50
N VAL A 148 -66.65 -6.40 4.51
CA VAL A 148 -65.94 -5.11 4.52
C VAL A 148 -66.92 -3.93 4.51
N ARG A 149 -68.04 -4.05 3.80
CA ARG A 149 -69.14 -3.06 3.78
C ARG A 149 -69.98 -3.02 5.08
N GLY A 150 -69.64 -3.83 6.08
CA GLY A 150 -70.28 -3.81 7.41
C GLY A 150 -71.32 -4.90 7.65
N TYR A 151 -71.50 -5.85 6.72
CA TYR A 151 -72.38 -7.00 6.96
C TYR A 151 -71.72 -8.00 7.90
N SER A 152 -72.52 -8.62 8.78
CA SER A 152 -72.06 -9.80 9.52
C SER A 152 -71.84 -10.99 8.56
N MET A 153 -70.90 -11.88 8.86
CA MET A 153 -70.62 -13.06 8.03
C MET A 153 -71.88 -13.88 7.71
N LYS A 154 -72.76 -14.10 8.70
CA LYS A 154 -74.01 -14.84 8.51
C LYS A 154 -74.94 -14.14 7.51
N ARG A 155 -75.11 -12.82 7.65
CA ARG A 155 -75.95 -12.01 6.74
C ARG A 155 -75.37 -11.93 5.33
N ALA A 156 -74.04 -11.81 5.18
CA ALA A 156 -73.39 -11.79 3.88
C ALA A 156 -73.65 -13.09 3.10
N ILE A 157 -73.58 -14.24 3.79
CA ILE A 157 -73.86 -15.55 3.18
C ILE A 157 -75.34 -15.69 2.81
N GLN A 158 -76.27 -15.28 3.68
CA GLN A 158 -77.71 -15.29 3.39
C GLN A 158 -78.07 -14.40 2.20
N HIS A 159 -77.45 -13.22 2.11
CA HIS A 159 -77.66 -12.29 1.00
C HIS A 159 -77.22 -12.90 -0.34
N LEU A 160 -76.06 -13.55 -0.37
CA LEU A 160 -75.54 -14.20 -1.58
C LEU A 160 -76.25 -15.51 -1.95
N GLN A 161 -76.92 -16.16 -1.00
CA GLN A 161 -77.82 -17.30 -1.25
C GLN A 161 -79.19 -16.88 -1.78
N GLY A 162 -79.44 -15.58 -1.99
CA GLY A 162 -80.68 -15.06 -2.55
C GLY A 162 -81.87 -15.07 -1.57
N ILE A 163 -81.59 -15.24 -0.27
CA ILE A 163 -82.63 -15.33 0.78
C ILE A 163 -83.13 -13.92 1.18
N ASP A 164 -82.38 -12.86 0.89
CA ASP A 164 -82.75 -11.47 1.20
C ASP A 164 -82.91 -10.61 -0.08
N LYS A 165 -84.16 -10.19 -0.37
CA LYS A 165 -84.45 -9.04 -1.24
C LYS A 165 -84.63 -7.78 -0.37
N TYR A 166 -83.57 -7.05 -0.01
CA TYR A 166 -83.75 -5.64 0.41
C TYR A 166 -82.50 -4.73 0.41
N ARG A 167 -82.81 -3.45 0.19
CA ARG A 167 -82.08 -2.18 0.20
C ARG A 167 -81.13 -2.00 1.42
N PRO A 168 -80.02 -1.24 1.29
CA PRO A 168 -79.20 -0.85 2.43
C PRO A 168 -80.06 -0.11 3.48
N PRO A 169 -80.00 -0.48 4.77
CA PRO A 169 -80.73 0.26 5.80
C PRO A 169 -80.13 1.66 5.95
N PRO A 170 -80.95 2.71 6.11
CA PRO A 170 -80.44 4.01 6.56
C PRO A 170 -79.81 3.83 7.93
N VAL A 171 -78.68 4.49 8.13
CA VAL A 171 -77.91 4.51 9.38
C VAL A 171 -78.82 4.98 10.52
N THR A 172 -79.43 4.04 11.24
CA THR A 172 -80.28 4.32 12.39
C THR A 172 -79.38 4.58 13.59
N ARG A 173 -79.12 5.88 13.85
CA ARG A 173 -78.57 6.32 15.12
C ARG A 173 -79.63 6.12 16.20
N ARG A 174 -79.43 5.16 17.11
CA ARG A 174 -80.19 5.07 18.36
C ARG A 174 -79.89 6.33 19.19
N TYR A 175 -80.89 7.17 19.43
CA TYR A 175 -80.84 8.18 20.48
C TYR A 175 -81.07 7.49 21.82
N THR A 176 -79.99 7.20 22.55
CA THR A 176 -80.05 7.01 24.01
C THR A 176 -80.33 8.37 24.67
N SER A 177 -80.99 8.40 25.83
CA SER A 177 -81.31 9.64 26.53
C SER A 177 -80.03 10.45 26.78
N LYS A 178 -80.10 11.78 26.62
CA LYS A 178 -78.93 12.67 26.73
C LYS A 178 -78.20 12.50 28.09
N GLU A 179 -78.93 12.18 29.16
CA GLU A 179 -78.38 11.95 30.50
C GLU A 179 -77.68 10.60 30.67
N GLU A 180 -78.21 9.50 30.13
CA GLU A 180 -77.53 8.20 30.18
C GLU A 180 -76.31 8.17 29.24
N GLN A 181 -76.40 8.88 28.10
CA GLN A 181 -75.25 9.14 27.23
C GLN A 181 -74.17 9.93 27.98
N LEU A 182 -74.53 10.99 28.70
CA LEU A 182 -73.57 11.76 29.49
C LEU A 182 -72.95 10.95 30.64
N LYS A 183 -73.74 10.19 31.39
CA LYS A 183 -73.21 9.34 32.49
C LYS A 183 -72.27 8.26 31.96
N SER A 184 -72.66 7.54 30.90
CA SER A 184 -71.79 6.54 30.28
C SER A 184 -70.53 7.16 29.67
N LEU A 185 -70.63 8.35 29.07
CA LEU A 185 -69.50 9.09 28.55
C LEU A 185 -68.54 9.54 29.66
N VAL A 186 -69.06 10.05 30.79
CA VAL A 186 -68.24 10.44 31.94
C VAL A 186 -67.51 9.22 32.52
N GLU A 187 -68.18 8.09 32.64
CA GLU A 187 -67.59 6.85 33.15
C GLU A 187 -66.55 6.26 32.17
N GLU A 188 -66.75 6.40 30.85
CA GLU A 188 -65.76 6.05 29.83
C GLU A 188 -64.55 7.00 29.87
N LEU A 189 -64.79 8.30 30.01
CA LEU A 189 -63.74 9.31 30.11
C LEU A 189 -62.89 9.12 31.37
N GLN A 190 -63.51 8.79 32.51
CA GLN A 190 -62.79 8.45 33.75
C GLN A 190 -61.94 7.18 33.55
N ARG A 191 -62.48 6.14 32.91
CA ARG A 191 -61.73 4.91 32.59
C ARG A 191 -60.57 5.15 31.61
N ARG A 192 -60.72 6.08 30.66
CA ARG A 192 -59.62 6.51 29.78
C ARG A 192 -58.58 7.32 30.53
N LEU A 193 -59.00 8.22 31.42
CA LEU A 193 -58.11 9.06 32.21
C LEU A 193 -57.23 8.21 33.15
N THR A 194 -57.78 7.16 33.76
CA THR A 194 -56.99 6.23 34.57
C THR A 194 -55.98 5.44 33.73
N LYS A 195 -56.39 4.89 32.59
CA LYS A 195 -55.49 4.21 31.65
C LYS A 195 -54.38 5.12 31.14
N GLU A 196 -54.69 6.38 30.79
CA GLU A 196 -53.67 7.33 30.34
C GLU A 196 -52.73 7.73 31.48
N ARG A 197 -53.22 7.89 32.71
CA ARG A 197 -52.35 8.11 33.88
C ARG A 197 -51.41 6.94 34.13
N GLU A 198 -51.89 5.71 34.01
CA GLU A 198 -51.06 4.51 34.09
C GLU A 198 -50.01 4.46 32.97
N ARG A 199 -50.42 4.82 31.75
CA ARG A 199 -49.54 4.88 30.58
C ARG A 199 -48.45 5.93 30.76
N VAL A 200 -48.79 7.13 31.23
CA VAL A 200 -47.83 8.19 31.55
C VAL A 200 -46.85 7.71 32.62
N LYS A 201 -47.32 7.06 33.69
CA LYS A 201 -46.46 6.51 34.74
C LYS A 201 -45.52 5.42 34.20
N HIS A 202 -46.01 4.55 33.32
CA HIS A 202 -45.19 3.55 32.64
C HIS A 202 -44.14 4.21 31.75
N LEU A 203 -44.53 5.19 30.93
CA LEU A 203 -43.64 5.94 30.05
C LEU A 203 -42.58 6.71 30.83
N GLN A 204 -42.91 7.30 31.98
CA GLN A 204 -41.93 7.97 32.85
C GLN A 204 -40.91 6.98 33.40
N ARG A 205 -41.34 5.78 33.81
CA ARG A 205 -40.44 4.71 34.28
C ARG A 205 -39.52 4.20 33.18
N THR A 206 -40.04 3.97 31.97
CA THR A 206 -39.20 3.55 30.84
C THR A 206 -38.25 4.66 30.42
N ASN A 207 -38.68 5.91 30.41
CA ASN A 207 -37.81 7.05 30.10
C ASN A 207 -36.66 7.17 31.12
N LEU A 208 -36.94 6.98 32.42
CA LEU A 208 -35.89 6.94 33.45
C LEU A 208 -34.90 5.79 33.21
N LYS A 209 -35.40 4.57 32.94
CA LYS A 209 -34.54 3.40 32.61
C LYS A 209 -33.68 3.67 31.37
N LEU A 210 -34.26 4.21 30.32
CA LEU A 210 -33.55 4.55 29.08
C LEU A 210 -32.49 5.62 29.35
N LYS A 211 -32.80 6.67 30.12
CA LYS A 211 -31.80 7.68 30.54
C LYS A 211 -30.65 7.07 31.33
N THR A 212 -30.92 6.15 32.25
CA THR A 212 -29.84 5.45 32.97
C THR A 212 -29.01 4.59 32.03
N ARG A 213 -29.63 3.91 31.07
CA ARG A 213 -28.93 3.08 30.08
C ARG A 213 -28.04 3.92 29.16
N ILE A 214 -28.54 5.07 28.71
CA ILE A 214 -27.76 6.03 27.91
C ILE A 214 -26.51 6.45 28.70
N LYS A 215 -26.67 6.88 29.96
CA LYS A 215 -25.52 7.25 30.81
C LYS A 215 -24.51 6.12 31.00
N THR A 216 -24.96 4.87 31.13
CA THR A 216 -24.03 3.73 31.24
C THR A 216 -23.28 3.47 29.93
N LEU A 217 -23.98 3.54 28.80
CA LEU A 217 -23.39 3.35 27.47
C LEU A 217 -22.42 4.48 27.12
N GLU A 218 -22.73 5.72 27.49
CA GLU A 218 -21.82 6.87 27.31
C GLU A 218 -20.52 6.68 28.10
N LYS A 219 -20.60 6.21 29.34
CA LYS A 219 -19.41 5.86 30.14
C LYS A 219 -18.60 4.73 29.48
N GLU A 220 -19.27 3.69 29.03
CA GLU A 220 -18.62 2.56 28.35
C GLU A 220 -17.91 3.02 27.06
N ILE A 221 -18.56 3.86 26.25
CA ILE A 221 -17.96 4.47 25.06
C ILE A 221 -16.71 5.29 25.42
N LEU A 222 -16.73 6.06 26.52
CA LEU A 222 -15.56 6.81 26.97
C LEU A 222 -14.41 5.87 27.33
N THR A 223 -14.68 4.82 28.11
CA THR A 223 -13.65 3.83 28.47
C THR A 223 -13.08 3.10 27.26
N LEU A 224 -13.93 2.71 26.30
CA LEU A 224 -13.50 2.06 25.06
C LEU A 224 -12.64 3.00 24.21
N LYS A 225 -13.00 4.28 24.13
CA LYS A 225 -12.19 5.30 23.44
C LYS A 225 -10.83 5.52 24.11
N GLU A 226 -10.76 5.44 25.43
CA GLU A 226 -9.49 5.50 26.18
C GLU A 226 -8.62 4.28 25.90
N MET A 227 -9.16 3.07 25.98
CA MET A 227 -8.45 1.83 25.65
C MET A 227 -7.93 1.84 24.20
N ILE A 228 -8.74 2.30 23.24
CA ILE A 228 -8.31 2.44 21.84
C ILE A 228 -7.14 3.41 21.71
N ARG A 229 -7.17 4.55 22.43
CA ARG A 229 -6.07 5.52 22.43
C ARG A 229 -4.79 4.91 23.00
N GLU A 230 -4.88 4.16 24.10
CA GLU A 230 -3.73 3.48 24.69
C GLU A 230 -3.13 2.43 23.74
N ILE A 231 -3.96 1.59 23.13
CA ILE A 231 -3.50 0.56 22.17
C ILE A 231 -2.82 1.22 20.98
N ARG A 232 -3.41 2.28 20.40
CA ARG A 232 -2.81 3.03 19.30
C ARG A 232 -1.46 3.65 19.67
N ASN A 233 -1.35 4.20 20.89
CA ASN A 233 -0.08 4.75 21.37
C ASN A 233 0.97 3.66 21.55
N LYS A 234 0.62 2.50 22.10
CA LYS A 234 1.53 1.35 22.22
C LYS A 234 2.02 0.88 20.85
N GLN A 235 1.11 0.66 19.90
CA GLN A 235 1.46 0.28 18.52
C GLN A 235 2.36 1.32 17.85
N LYS A 236 2.10 2.62 18.04
CA LYS A 236 2.95 3.68 17.49
C LYS A 236 4.36 3.63 18.06
N ILE A 237 4.51 3.32 19.35
CA ILE A 237 5.82 3.16 19.99
C ILE A 237 6.52 1.91 19.45
N GLU A 238 5.83 0.79 19.32
CA GLU A 238 6.39 -0.45 18.76
C GLU A 238 6.88 -0.26 17.32
N VAL A 239 6.06 0.34 16.45
CA VAL A 239 6.46 0.63 15.06
C VAL A 239 7.67 1.56 15.01
N ARG A 240 7.77 2.55 15.91
CA ARG A 240 8.95 3.42 16.00
C ARG A 240 10.19 2.63 16.41
N ARG A 241 10.06 1.77 17.42
CA ARG A 241 11.16 0.90 17.89
C ARG A 241 11.62 -0.07 16.82
N GLU A 242 10.70 -0.70 16.08
CA GLU A 242 11.06 -1.62 14.99
C GLU A 242 11.79 -0.91 13.86
N ARG A 243 11.34 0.30 13.49
CA ARG A 243 12.04 1.13 12.48
C ARG A 243 13.45 1.50 12.94
N GLU A 244 13.59 1.94 14.18
CA GLU A 244 14.88 2.28 14.76
C GLU A 244 15.79 1.05 14.80
N TYR A 245 15.29 -0.10 15.25
CA TYR A 245 16.02 -1.37 15.25
C TYR A 245 16.47 -1.78 13.84
N ALA A 246 15.62 -1.61 12.83
CA ALA A 246 15.98 -1.89 11.44
C ALA A 246 17.11 -0.98 10.93
N LEU A 247 17.07 0.30 11.26
CA LEU A 247 18.13 1.26 10.91
C LEU A 247 19.45 0.92 11.60
N LEU A 248 19.43 0.65 12.92
CA LEU A 248 20.62 0.22 13.65
C LEU A 248 21.20 -1.06 13.08
N ARG A 249 20.34 -2.01 12.67
CA ARG A 249 20.78 -3.27 12.08
C ARG A 249 21.49 -3.07 10.74
N ASP A 250 20.94 -2.22 9.86
CA ASP A 250 21.57 -1.86 8.59
C ASP A 250 22.92 -1.14 8.81
N GLU A 251 22.98 -0.22 9.78
CA GLU A 251 24.23 0.46 10.15
C GLU A 251 25.27 -0.52 10.71
N LEU A 252 24.84 -1.49 11.52
CA LEU A 252 25.70 -2.56 12.04
C LEU A 252 26.25 -3.42 10.91
N GLU A 253 25.44 -3.80 9.92
CA GLU A 253 25.88 -4.58 8.76
C GLU A 253 26.87 -3.80 7.90
N LYS A 254 26.59 -2.52 7.62
CA LYS A 254 27.52 -1.62 6.90
C LYS A 254 28.84 -1.49 7.65
N THR A 255 28.80 -1.32 8.96
CA THR A 255 29.99 -1.18 9.79
C THR A 255 30.80 -2.48 9.84
N ARG A 256 30.14 -3.64 9.97
CA ARG A 256 30.79 -4.96 9.87
C ARG A 256 31.44 -5.18 8.50
N ALA A 257 30.76 -4.79 7.41
CA ALA A 257 31.31 -4.89 6.06
C ALA A 257 32.54 -3.99 5.89
N LYS A 258 32.50 -2.75 6.41
CA LYS A 258 33.67 -1.85 6.43
C LYS A 258 34.82 -2.44 7.24
N ALA A 259 34.54 -2.94 8.45
CA ALA A 259 35.54 -3.61 9.28
C ALA A 259 36.21 -4.76 8.53
N LYS A 260 35.42 -5.65 7.91
CA LYS A 260 35.96 -6.76 7.09
C LYS A 260 36.85 -6.27 5.96
N LYS A 261 36.45 -5.20 5.23
CA LYS A 261 37.28 -4.60 4.18
C LYS A 261 38.59 -4.05 4.73
N TYR A 262 38.56 -3.38 5.89
CA TYR A 262 39.78 -2.88 6.53
C TYR A 262 40.69 -4.01 7.02
N PHE A 263 40.12 -5.08 7.57
CA PHE A 263 40.89 -6.28 7.96
C PHE A 263 41.61 -6.89 6.75
N MET A 264 40.91 -7.07 5.62
CA MET A 264 41.54 -7.59 4.40
C MET A 264 42.69 -6.72 3.89
N LYS A 265 42.50 -5.38 3.90
CA LYS A 265 43.57 -4.44 3.53
C LYS A 265 44.74 -4.48 4.49
N LEU A 266 44.47 -4.61 5.80
CA LEU A 266 45.51 -4.71 6.82
C LEU A 266 46.36 -5.98 6.61
N GLU A 267 45.71 -7.10 6.33
CA GLU A 267 46.37 -8.37 6.01
C GLU A 267 47.26 -8.21 4.76
N GLU A 268 46.73 -7.60 3.70
CA GLU A 268 47.46 -7.30 2.47
C GLU A 268 48.70 -6.42 2.74
N TYR A 269 48.54 -5.33 3.49
CA TYR A 269 49.66 -4.47 3.86
C TYR A 269 50.68 -5.19 4.73
N LYS A 270 50.24 -6.07 5.63
CA LYS A 270 51.14 -6.89 6.45
C LYS A 270 51.95 -7.86 5.60
N HIS A 271 51.33 -8.51 4.61
CA HIS A 271 52.03 -9.35 3.65
C HIS A 271 53.08 -8.56 2.85
N ARG A 272 52.68 -7.42 2.27
CA ARG A 272 53.60 -6.54 1.54
C ARG A 272 54.77 -6.08 2.41
N LEU A 273 54.52 -5.72 3.66
CA LEU A 273 55.56 -5.29 4.59
C LEU A 273 56.52 -6.43 4.94
N ASN A 274 56.01 -7.63 5.19
CA ASN A 274 56.84 -8.80 5.42
C ASN A 274 57.72 -9.14 4.21
N ASP A 275 57.19 -9.03 3.00
CA ASP A 275 57.97 -9.25 1.77
C ASP A 275 59.05 -8.19 1.62
N MET A 276 58.74 -6.92 1.90
CA MET A 276 59.74 -5.84 1.94
C MET A 276 60.83 -6.07 3.00
N GLN A 277 60.46 -6.56 4.20
CA GLN A 277 61.44 -6.91 5.24
C GLN A 277 62.36 -8.05 4.78
N ARG A 278 61.82 -9.10 4.16
CA ARG A 278 62.61 -10.19 3.59
C ARG A 278 63.61 -9.70 2.54
N LEU A 279 63.22 -8.76 1.69
CA LEU A 279 64.11 -8.17 0.69
C LEU A 279 65.25 -7.37 1.34
N ARG A 280 64.94 -6.54 2.35
CA ARG A 280 65.97 -5.82 3.14
C ARG A 280 66.91 -6.76 3.89
N ASP A 281 66.41 -7.89 4.38
CA ASP A 281 67.24 -8.91 5.02
C ASP A 281 68.18 -9.59 4.01
N LEU A 282 67.73 -9.83 2.78
CA LEU A 282 68.57 -10.37 1.70
C LEU A 282 69.65 -9.37 1.24
N GLU A 283 69.31 -8.07 1.20
CA GLU A 283 70.26 -6.98 0.98
C GLU A 283 71.30 -6.92 2.11
N SER A 284 70.87 -6.94 3.37
CA SER A 284 71.75 -6.88 4.54
C SER A 284 72.68 -8.09 4.66
N ARG A 285 72.23 -9.27 4.18
CA ARG A 285 73.05 -10.49 4.10
C ARG A 285 73.96 -10.53 2.86
N GLY A 286 73.96 -9.49 2.03
CA GLY A 286 74.82 -9.36 0.85
C GLY A 286 74.50 -10.38 -0.25
N ARG A 287 73.24 -10.83 -0.35
CA ARG A 287 72.79 -11.77 -1.41
C ARG A 287 72.20 -11.05 -2.62
N LEU A 288 71.77 -9.79 -2.46
CA LEU A 288 71.28 -8.92 -3.53
C LEU A 288 71.88 -7.53 -3.34
N THR A 289 72.31 -6.88 -4.43
CA THR A 289 72.76 -5.48 -4.43
C THR A 289 71.69 -4.63 -5.09
N LEU A 290 71.16 -3.63 -4.38
CA LEU A 290 70.27 -2.63 -4.95
C LEU A 290 71.04 -1.76 -5.96
N LEU A 291 70.54 -1.70 -7.19
CA LEU A 291 70.98 -0.74 -8.18
C LEU A 291 70.08 0.48 -8.07
N LYS A 292 70.59 1.63 -7.65
CA LYS A 292 69.77 2.85 -7.51
C LYS A 292 69.35 3.34 -8.90
N PRO A 293 68.05 3.34 -9.24
CA PRO A 293 67.62 3.66 -10.59
C PRO A 293 67.65 5.17 -10.82
N ILE A 294 68.18 5.56 -11.98
CA ILE A 294 68.17 6.93 -12.48
C ILE A 294 67.44 6.91 -13.81
N GLU A 295 66.28 7.57 -13.84
CA GLU A 295 65.37 7.57 -15.00
C GLU A 295 66.03 8.20 -16.24
N SER A 296 66.67 9.36 -16.08
CA SER A 296 67.38 10.04 -17.15
C SER A 296 68.75 10.53 -16.68
N PHE A 297 69.78 10.28 -17.47
CA PHE A 297 71.14 10.72 -17.18
C PHE A 297 71.33 12.22 -17.50
N THR A 298 70.57 13.08 -16.83
CA THR A 298 70.65 14.56 -16.94
C THR A 298 70.78 15.16 -15.54
N ASP A 299 71.26 16.39 -15.39
CA ASP A 299 71.39 17.06 -14.08
C ASP A 299 70.07 17.05 -13.27
N ARG A 300 68.92 17.16 -13.96
CA ARG A 300 67.60 17.09 -13.32
C ARG A 300 67.27 15.65 -12.88
N GLY A 301 67.61 14.66 -13.69
CA GLY A 301 67.38 13.23 -13.41
C GLY A 301 68.24 12.73 -12.24
N LEU A 302 69.56 12.87 -12.35
CA LEU A 302 70.37 13.62 -11.39
C LEU A 302 69.81 13.84 -9.98
N GLN A 303 69.47 15.10 -9.74
CA GLN A 303 68.95 15.64 -8.50
C GLN A 303 67.68 14.91 -8.01
N LYS A 304 66.79 14.50 -8.94
CA LYS A 304 65.60 13.72 -8.59
C LYS A 304 65.98 12.39 -7.95
N ALA A 305 66.90 11.64 -8.56
CA ALA A 305 67.37 10.36 -8.04
C ALA A 305 68.10 10.53 -6.70
N PHE A 306 68.91 11.57 -6.54
CA PHE A 306 69.58 11.87 -5.26
C PHE A 306 68.59 12.16 -4.13
N LYS A 307 67.50 12.88 -4.41
CA LYS A 307 66.48 13.19 -3.40
C LYS A 307 65.63 11.97 -3.03
N ILE A 308 65.29 11.13 -4.00
CA ILE A 308 64.38 9.99 -3.79
C ILE A 308 65.12 8.78 -3.22
N TYR A 309 66.29 8.43 -3.75
CA TYR A 309 67.02 7.19 -3.42
C TYR A 309 68.27 7.42 -2.56
N GLY A 310 68.65 8.68 -2.30
CA GLY A 310 69.75 9.03 -1.41
C GLY A 310 71.06 8.35 -1.77
N ILE A 311 71.59 8.57 -2.98
CA ILE A 311 72.83 7.94 -3.48
C ILE A 311 74.02 8.43 -2.64
N LYS A 312 74.77 7.48 -2.09
CA LYS A 312 75.96 7.67 -1.24
C LYS A 312 77.17 6.96 -1.87
N ALA A 313 78.34 7.23 -1.30
CA ALA A 313 79.57 6.56 -1.70
C ALA A 313 79.46 5.04 -1.47
N GLY A 314 79.88 4.26 -2.47
CA GLY A 314 79.84 2.80 -2.46
C GLY A 314 78.58 2.17 -3.09
N ASP A 315 77.57 2.97 -3.44
CA ASP A 315 76.35 2.49 -4.10
C ASP A 315 76.60 2.12 -5.57
N SER A 316 75.83 1.16 -6.08
CA SER A 316 75.74 0.87 -7.51
C SER A 316 74.51 1.54 -8.12
N VAL A 317 74.64 2.05 -9.34
CA VAL A 317 73.61 2.86 -10.00
C VAL A 317 73.17 2.20 -11.30
N LEU A 318 71.87 2.29 -11.64
CA LEU A 318 71.32 1.88 -12.93
C LEU A 318 70.79 3.10 -13.69
N LEU A 319 71.41 3.44 -14.83
CA LEU A 319 70.93 4.44 -15.76
C LEU A 319 69.94 3.79 -16.74
N LEU A 320 68.66 4.18 -16.66
CA LEU A 320 67.60 3.69 -17.55
C LEU A 320 67.66 4.35 -18.92
N ASP A 321 67.94 5.65 -18.97
CA ASP A 321 68.23 6.38 -20.19
C ASP A 321 69.58 7.12 -20.06
N PRO A 322 70.67 6.55 -20.61
CA PRO A 322 72.00 7.14 -20.55
C PRO A 322 72.28 8.20 -21.62
N SER A 323 71.34 8.50 -22.53
CA SER A 323 71.61 9.33 -23.71
C SER A 323 71.79 10.82 -23.41
N GLY A 324 71.16 11.32 -22.34
CA GLY A 324 71.11 12.75 -22.03
C GLY A 324 72.33 13.35 -21.30
N GLY A 325 73.33 12.54 -20.97
CA GLY A 325 74.41 12.95 -20.06
C GLY A 325 75.78 13.03 -20.72
N GLY A 326 76.55 14.01 -20.26
CA GLY A 326 77.91 14.30 -20.72
C GLY A 326 78.94 14.23 -19.59
N ALA A 327 80.07 14.92 -19.78
CA ALA A 327 81.16 14.93 -18.81
C ALA A 327 80.75 15.46 -17.42
N ALA A 328 79.92 16.52 -17.38
CA ALA A 328 79.49 17.14 -16.12
C ALA A 328 78.61 16.22 -15.26
N THR A 329 77.64 15.53 -15.86
CA THR A 329 76.77 14.55 -15.18
C THR A 329 77.55 13.32 -14.71
N ALA A 330 78.53 12.87 -15.49
CA ALA A 330 79.41 11.77 -15.11
C ALA A 330 80.30 12.15 -13.92
N GLU A 331 80.85 13.38 -13.93
CA GLU A 331 81.66 13.90 -12.84
C GLU A 331 80.85 14.06 -11.55
N GLU A 332 79.58 14.46 -11.64
CA GLU A 332 78.71 14.58 -10.47
C GLU A 332 78.45 13.21 -9.79
N LEU A 333 78.23 12.15 -10.58
CA LEU A 333 78.13 10.79 -10.05
C LEU A 333 79.45 10.29 -9.49
N ALA A 334 80.57 10.59 -10.16
CA ALA A 334 81.90 10.20 -9.71
C ALA A 334 82.28 10.86 -8.38
N ARG A 335 82.04 12.17 -8.22
CA ARG A 335 82.29 12.92 -6.98
C ARG A 335 81.50 12.39 -5.78
N ARG A 336 80.31 11.82 -6.03
CA ARG A 336 79.52 11.16 -4.98
C ARG A 336 80.06 9.78 -4.57
N GLY A 337 81.05 9.24 -5.31
CA GLY A 337 81.73 7.98 -4.99
C GLY A 337 80.93 6.74 -5.37
N VAL A 338 80.22 6.76 -6.49
CA VAL A 338 79.49 5.59 -7.01
C VAL A 338 80.46 4.47 -7.35
N LYS A 339 80.11 3.23 -6.98
CA LYS A 339 80.98 2.05 -7.13
C LYS A 339 80.93 1.45 -8.54
N VAL A 340 79.73 1.36 -9.11
CA VAL A 340 79.48 0.76 -10.44
C VAL A 340 78.33 1.50 -11.11
N VAL A 341 78.46 1.73 -12.41
CA VAL A 341 77.38 2.27 -13.25
C VAL A 341 76.89 1.18 -14.20
N VAL A 342 75.61 0.84 -14.13
CA VAL A 342 74.95 -0.07 -15.06
C VAL A 342 74.12 0.77 -16.03
N THR A 343 74.20 0.52 -17.34
CA THR A 343 73.47 1.31 -18.34
C THR A 343 72.56 0.48 -19.23
N LYS A 344 71.33 0.94 -19.42
CA LYS A 344 70.37 0.38 -20.38
C LYS A 344 70.42 1.18 -21.69
N GLY A 345 71.55 1.06 -22.41
CA GLY A 345 71.79 1.78 -23.66
C GLY A 345 73.21 2.34 -23.75
N ARG A 346 73.46 3.15 -24.79
CA ARG A 346 74.75 3.80 -25.04
C ARG A 346 74.76 5.21 -24.44
N MET A 347 75.82 5.54 -23.71
CA MET A 347 76.09 6.89 -23.22
C MET A 347 77.02 7.65 -24.17
N SER A 348 77.22 8.95 -23.92
CA SER A 348 78.19 9.75 -24.68
C SER A 348 79.64 9.33 -24.40
N HIS A 349 80.52 9.44 -25.40
CA HIS A 349 81.95 9.11 -25.25
C HIS A 349 82.61 9.96 -24.14
N ASN A 350 82.25 11.24 -24.06
CA ASN A 350 82.74 12.15 -23.02
C ASN A 350 82.33 11.71 -21.60
N ALA A 351 81.19 11.03 -21.43
CA ALA A 351 80.78 10.50 -20.13
C ALA A 351 81.55 9.22 -19.77
N LEU A 352 81.82 8.35 -20.75
CA LEU A 352 82.65 7.14 -20.56
C LEU A 352 84.07 7.50 -20.11
N GLU A 353 84.72 8.45 -20.80
CA GLU A 353 86.08 8.89 -20.47
C GLU A 353 86.19 9.39 -19.03
N ILE A 354 85.16 10.09 -18.53
CA ILE A 354 85.13 10.55 -17.15
C ILE A 354 84.98 9.37 -16.18
N PHE A 355 84.11 8.41 -16.44
CA PHE A 355 84.02 7.22 -15.60
C PHE A 355 85.31 6.39 -15.60
N GLU A 356 85.97 6.25 -16.75
CA GLU A 356 87.30 5.61 -16.86
C GLU A 356 88.36 6.36 -16.04
N LYS A 357 88.40 7.70 -16.16
CA LYS A 357 89.34 8.55 -15.40
C LYS A 357 89.15 8.41 -13.88
N TYR A 358 87.92 8.26 -13.42
CA TYR A 358 87.59 8.05 -11.99
C TYR A 358 87.59 6.57 -11.58
N MET A 359 88.00 5.65 -12.47
CA MET A 359 88.05 4.19 -12.22
C MET A 359 86.67 3.61 -11.81
N ILE A 360 85.59 4.10 -12.42
CA ILE A 360 84.21 3.64 -12.19
C ILE A 360 83.79 2.72 -13.34
N PRO A 361 83.64 1.41 -13.09
CA PRO A 361 83.29 0.46 -14.13
C PRO A 361 81.87 0.66 -14.66
N THR A 362 81.73 0.59 -15.98
CA THR A 362 80.45 0.73 -16.69
C THR A 362 80.03 -0.61 -17.31
N ILE A 363 78.87 -1.13 -16.88
CA ILE A 363 78.34 -2.43 -17.30
C ILE A 363 77.05 -2.22 -18.10
N ASN A 364 76.90 -2.88 -19.25
CA ASN A 364 75.63 -2.88 -19.97
C ASN A 364 74.60 -3.75 -19.23
N TYR A 365 73.39 -3.24 -19.05
CA TYR A 365 72.25 -3.92 -18.44
C TYR A 365 72.00 -5.33 -19.02
N GLU A 366 72.19 -5.51 -20.33
CA GLU A 366 71.98 -6.81 -21.00
C GLU A 366 72.92 -7.92 -20.51
N ASN A 367 74.07 -7.55 -19.95
CA ASN A 367 75.06 -8.50 -19.44
C ASN A 367 74.79 -8.90 -17.98
N LEU A 368 73.81 -8.28 -17.32
CA LEU A 368 73.53 -8.49 -15.91
C LEU A 368 72.11 -9.02 -15.70
N LYS A 369 71.97 -10.05 -14.86
CA LYS A 369 70.64 -10.49 -14.43
C LYS A 369 70.10 -9.51 -13.39
N VAL A 370 69.23 -8.61 -13.83
CA VAL A 370 68.56 -7.62 -12.97
C VAL A 370 67.10 -8.02 -12.74
N GLU A 371 66.72 -8.15 -11.48
CA GLU A 371 65.35 -8.45 -11.05
C GLU A 371 64.69 -7.18 -10.51
N TRP A 372 63.50 -6.86 -11.02
CA TRP A 372 62.71 -5.70 -10.56
C TRP A 372 61.73 -6.16 -9.50
N ILE A 373 61.88 -5.63 -8.28
CA ILE A 373 61.04 -6.00 -7.14
C ILE A 373 60.50 -4.73 -6.51
N GLU A 374 59.16 -4.58 -6.47
CA GLU A 374 58.47 -3.38 -5.96
C GLU A 374 58.97 -2.07 -6.59
N GLY A 375 59.33 -2.11 -7.88
CA GLY A 375 59.81 -0.94 -8.64
C GLY A 375 61.29 -0.59 -8.46
N LEU A 376 62.05 -1.40 -7.71
CA LEU A 376 63.48 -1.22 -7.52
C LEU A 376 64.29 -2.33 -8.22
N PRO A 377 65.40 -2.01 -8.93
CA PRO A 377 66.23 -3.00 -9.60
C PRO A 377 67.30 -3.59 -8.67
N TYR A 378 67.35 -4.91 -8.57
CA TYR A 378 68.36 -5.65 -7.81
C TYR A 378 69.20 -6.53 -8.73
N ALA A 379 70.49 -6.68 -8.40
CA ALA A 379 71.40 -7.57 -9.11
C ALA A 379 72.12 -8.52 -8.15
N ASP A 380 72.50 -9.70 -8.65
CA ASP A 380 73.34 -10.63 -7.89
C ASP A 380 74.74 -10.02 -7.67
N PRO A 381 75.22 -9.89 -6.43
CA PRO A 381 76.56 -9.41 -6.13
C PRO A 381 77.67 -10.25 -6.76
N LYS A 382 77.44 -11.55 -7.02
CA LYS A 382 78.41 -12.43 -7.71
C LYS A 382 78.54 -12.03 -9.17
N ASP A 383 77.43 -11.88 -9.88
CA ASP A 383 77.42 -11.47 -11.29
C ASP A 383 78.07 -10.09 -11.47
N LEU A 384 77.78 -9.14 -10.58
CA LEU A 384 78.45 -7.85 -10.56
C LEU A 384 79.96 -7.99 -10.38
N ARG A 385 80.43 -8.77 -9.40
CA ARG A 385 81.87 -8.98 -9.15
C ARG A 385 82.58 -9.69 -10.29
N GLU A 386 81.94 -10.65 -10.95
CA GLU A 386 82.52 -11.36 -12.09
C GLU A 386 82.73 -10.43 -13.27
N HIS A 387 81.73 -9.60 -13.60
CA HIS A 387 81.85 -8.61 -14.67
C HIS A 387 82.92 -7.55 -14.37
N LEU A 388 83.00 -7.09 -13.12
CA LEU A 388 84.08 -6.19 -12.68
C LEU A 388 85.47 -6.81 -12.90
N ARG A 389 85.68 -8.06 -12.47
CA ARG A 389 86.95 -8.77 -12.66
C ARG A 389 87.28 -9.01 -14.14
N MET A 390 86.28 -9.25 -14.98
CA MET A 390 86.50 -9.41 -16.42
C MET A 390 86.91 -8.09 -17.09
N MET A 391 86.36 -6.96 -16.66
CA MET A 391 86.75 -5.64 -17.16
C MET A 391 88.17 -5.27 -16.71
N GLU A 392 88.49 -5.44 -15.42
CA GLU A 392 89.87 -5.23 -14.91
C GLU A 392 90.90 -6.06 -15.68
N LYS A 393 90.58 -7.33 -15.99
CA LYS A 393 91.45 -8.19 -16.81
C LYS A 393 91.60 -7.69 -18.24
N LYS A 394 90.52 -7.17 -18.86
CA LYS A 394 90.56 -6.62 -20.23
C LYS A 394 91.38 -5.34 -20.30
N GLU A 395 91.21 -4.45 -19.32
CA GLU A 395 91.97 -3.21 -19.19
C GLU A 395 93.45 -3.50 -18.94
N ALA A 396 93.78 -4.43 -18.04
CA ALA A 396 95.16 -4.88 -17.82
C ALA A 396 95.80 -5.47 -19.10
N LEU A 397 95.03 -6.23 -19.89
CA LEU A 397 95.49 -6.78 -21.17
C LEU A 397 95.70 -5.69 -22.22
N ALA A 398 94.84 -4.67 -22.25
CA ALA A 398 94.94 -3.54 -23.17
C ALA A 398 96.13 -2.63 -22.82
N ALA A 399 96.33 -2.32 -21.54
CA ALA A 399 97.48 -1.58 -21.05
C ALA A 399 98.79 -2.32 -21.33
N TYR A 400 98.81 -3.65 -21.15
CA TYR A 400 99.97 -4.48 -21.50
C TYR A 400 100.27 -4.44 -23.01
N ARG A 401 99.24 -4.48 -23.87
CA ARG A 401 99.40 -4.35 -25.33
C ARG A 401 99.93 -2.98 -25.72
N GLN A 402 99.40 -1.90 -25.17
CA GLN A 402 99.87 -0.54 -25.41
C GLN A 402 101.31 -0.36 -24.92
N PHE A 403 101.65 -0.85 -23.74
CA PHE A 403 103.02 -0.80 -23.21
C PHE A 403 104.00 -1.60 -24.10
N LYS A 404 103.58 -2.76 -24.60
CA LYS A 404 104.35 -3.55 -25.55
C LYS A 404 104.56 -2.81 -26.88
N GLU A 405 103.52 -2.18 -27.43
CA GLU A 405 103.62 -1.36 -28.65
C GLU A 405 104.51 -0.12 -28.44
N MET A 406 104.44 0.52 -27.28
CA MET A 406 105.29 1.67 -26.93
C MET A 406 106.77 1.26 -26.83
N LEU A 407 107.07 0.11 -26.21
CA LEU A 407 108.40 -0.49 -26.18
C LEU A 407 108.91 -0.87 -27.58
N GLU A 408 108.06 -1.44 -28.43
CA GLU A 408 108.41 -1.78 -29.81
C GLU A 408 108.67 -0.53 -30.66
N ASN A 409 107.89 0.53 -30.49
CA ASN A 409 108.09 1.81 -31.18
C ASN A 409 109.35 2.53 -30.71
N HIS A 410 109.61 2.57 -29.40
CA HIS A 410 110.84 3.17 -28.86
C HIS A 410 112.09 2.41 -29.30
N ARG A 411 111.99 1.07 -29.41
CA ARG A 411 113.07 0.22 -29.94
C ARG A 411 113.30 0.46 -31.45
N ARG A 412 112.26 0.80 -32.22
CA ARG A 412 112.36 1.19 -33.64
C ARG A 412 112.94 2.59 -33.83
N GLU A 413 112.66 3.53 -32.94
CA GLU A 413 113.25 4.88 -32.96
C GLU A 413 114.74 4.86 -32.60
N ALA A 414 115.13 4.08 -31.59
CA ALA A 414 116.55 3.90 -31.24
C ALA A 414 117.40 3.29 -32.37
N LEU A 415 116.79 2.49 -33.26
CA LEU A 415 117.41 1.91 -34.46
C LEU A 415 117.44 2.87 -35.68
N ARG A 416 116.79 4.05 -35.59
CA ARG A 416 116.84 5.10 -36.62
C ARG A 416 117.86 6.20 -36.32
N ASP A 417 118.24 6.35 -35.04
CA ASP A 417 119.24 7.32 -34.56
C ASP A 417 120.64 6.70 -34.35
N SER A 418 120.86 5.46 -34.83
CA SER A 418 122.18 4.81 -34.96
C SER A 418 122.42 4.39 -36.41
#